data_AF-A0A2M7SQ73-F1
#
_entry.id   AF-A0A2M7SQ73-F1
#
_cell.length_a   1.000
_cell.length_b   1.000
_cell.length_c   1.000
_cell.angle_alpha   90.00
_cell.angle_beta   90.00
_cell.angle_gamma   90.00
#
_symmetry.space_group_name_H-M   'P 1'
#
loop_
_entity.id
_entity.type
_entity.pdbx_description
1 polymer ?
#
loop_
_entity_poly.entity_id
_entity_poly.type
_entity_poly.pdbx_seq_one_letter_code
_entity_poly.pdbx_strand_id
1 'polypeptide(L)' 'FGLISDDMLREFCLITPEAELADALKERYAGIADRLTLYLPFTPGEKDKFWSIMVQKMV' A
#
# COMPACT_ATOMS: atom_id res chain seq x y z
N PHE A 1 -17.03 16.87 14.46
CA PHE A 1 -16.06 15.83 14.06
C PHE A 1 -16.54 15.23 12.74
N GLY A 2 -15.65 15.08 11.76
CA GLY A 2 -16.02 14.65 10.40
C GLY A 2 -15.82 15.73 9.32
N LEU A 3 -14.64 16.36 9.27
CA LEU A 3 -14.27 17.23 8.13
C LEU A 3 -13.78 16.43 6.92
N ILE A 4 -13.53 15.14 7.09
CA ILE A 4 -13.15 14.23 6.02
C ILE A 4 -14.25 13.16 5.93
N SER A 5 -14.96 13.13 4.82
CA SER A 5 -15.94 12.10 4.48
C SER A 5 -15.24 10.87 3.91
N ASP A 6 -15.92 9.73 3.99
CA ASP A 6 -15.46 8.51 3.33
C ASP A 6 -15.30 8.70 1.82
N ASP A 7 -16.12 9.55 1.20
CA ASP A 7 -16.01 9.86 -0.22
C ASP A 7 -14.69 10.58 -0.54
N MET A 8 -14.25 11.52 0.31
CA MET A 8 -12.92 12.11 0.17
C MET A 8 -11.81 11.08 0.37
N LEU A 9 -11.95 10.18 1.34
CA LEU A 9 -10.96 9.11 1.54
C LEU A 9 -10.87 8.17 0.34
N ARG A 10 -11.99 7.79 -0.28
CA ARG A 10 -12.01 6.89 -1.45
C ARG A 10 -11.33 7.50 -2.68
N GLU A 11 -11.40 8.82 -2.83
CA GLU A 11 -10.73 9.52 -3.95
C GLU A 11 -9.20 9.48 -3.80
N PHE A 12 -8.69 9.78 -2.59
CA PHE A 12 -7.26 10.02 -2.39
C PHE A 12 -6.49 8.82 -1.84
N CYS A 13 -7.14 7.96 -1.05
CA CYS A 13 -6.51 6.81 -0.40
C CYS A 13 -6.75 5.53 -1.19
N LEU A 14 -5.75 4.66 -1.20
CA LEU A 14 -5.93 3.26 -1.57
C LEU A 14 -6.49 2.50 -0.36
N ILE A 15 -7.68 1.93 -0.49
CA ILE A 15 -8.32 1.11 0.55
C ILE A 15 -8.50 -0.29 0.00
N THR A 16 -7.83 -1.28 0.60
CA THR A 16 -7.79 -2.66 0.12
C THR A 16 -7.44 -3.61 1.26
N PRO A 17 -7.81 -4.91 1.20
CA PRO A 17 -7.30 -5.91 2.12
C PRO A 17 -5.77 -5.98 2.11
N GLU A 18 -5.13 -6.26 3.26
CA GLU A 18 -3.67 -6.32 3.38
C GLU A 18 -3.03 -7.30 2.38
N ALA A 19 -3.69 -8.44 2.13
CA ALA A 19 -3.23 -9.47 1.21
C ALA A 19 -3.19 -9.02 -0.28
N GLU A 20 -3.98 -7.99 -0.61
CA GLU A 20 -4.13 -7.44 -1.96
C GLU A 20 -3.33 -6.13 -2.13
N LEU A 21 -2.74 -5.59 -1.06
CA LEU A 21 -2.11 -4.28 -1.05
C LEU A 21 -1.03 -4.11 -2.12
N ALA A 22 -0.17 -5.11 -2.31
CA ALA A 22 0.89 -5.05 -3.30
C ALA A 22 0.35 -4.94 -4.74
N ASP A 23 -0.68 -5.73 -5.05
CA ASP A 23 -1.28 -5.75 -6.39
C ASP A 23 -2.04 -4.44 -6.66
N ALA A 24 -2.78 -3.95 -5.67
CA ALA A 24 -3.53 -2.71 -5.78
C ALA A 24 -2.61 -1.46 -5.84
N LEU A 25 -1.46 -1.49 -5.18
CA LEU A 25 -0.42 -0.45 -5.33
C LEU A 25 0.18 -0.45 -6.73
N LYS A 26 0.50 -1.63 -7.28
CA LYS A 26 0.99 -1.76 -8.66
C LYS A 26 -0.01 -1.19 -9.67
N GLU A 27 -1.28 -1.53 -9.52
CA GLU A 27 -2.34 -1.01 -10.38
C GLU A 27 -2.47 0.51 -10.28
N ARG A 28 -2.55 1.06 -9.07
CA ARG A 28 -2.75 2.51 -8.85
C ARG A 28 -1.63 3.35 -9.46
N TYR A 29 -0.39 2.85 -9.47
CA TYR A 29 0.79 3.60 -9.92
C TYR A 29 1.34 3.12 -11.27
N ALA A 30 0.64 2.23 -11.97
CA ALA A 30 1.05 1.74 -13.29
C ALA A 30 1.24 2.92 -14.27
N GLY A 31 2.44 3.01 -14.85
CA GLY A 31 2.80 4.10 -15.77
C GLY A 31 3.04 5.46 -15.12
N ILE A 32 2.90 5.58 -13.79
CA ILE A 32 3.16 6.82 -13.03
C ILE A 32 4.49 6.72 -12.30
N ALA A 33 4.74 5.58 -11.65
CA ALA A 33 5.96 5.34 -10.89
C ALA A 33 6.50 3.94 -11.18
N ASP A 34 7.80 3.85 -11.43
CA ASP A 34 8.51 2.59 -11.65
C ASP A 34 8.82 1.87 -10.31
N ARG A 35 8.99 2.64 -9.23
CA ARG A 35 9.34 2.13 -7.91
C ARG A 35 8.53 2.80 -6.81
N LEU A 36 8.07 1.99 -5.87
CA LEU A 36 7.33 2.44 -4.69
C LEU A 36 8.05 1.95 -3.44
N THR A 37 8.20 2.84 -2.45
CA THR A 37 8.70 2.51 -1.12
C THR A 37 7.64 2.93 -0.10
N LEU A 38 7.18 1.99 0.71
CA LEU A 38 6.28 2.30 1.80
C LEU A 38 7.05 3.05 2.89
N TYR A 39 6.54 4.21 3.29
CA TYR A 39 7.11 4.97 4.40
C TYR A 39 6.67 4.39 5.74
N LEU A 40 7.16 3.20 6.05
CA LEU A 40 6.94 2.49 7.31
C LEU A 40 8.29 2.04 7.89
N PRO A 41 8.46 2.04 9.21
CA PRO A 41 9.67 1.51 9.82
C PRO A 41 9.81 0.02 9.55
N PHE A 42 11.04 -0.42 9.30
CA PHE A 42 11.40 -1.83 9.22
C PHE A 42 12.07 -2.26 10.53
N THR A 43 11.39 -3.12 11.30
CA THR A 43 11.92 -3.72 12.51
C THR A 43 11.98 -5.23 12.30
N PRO A 44 13.17 -5.87 12.33
CA PRO A 44 13.28 -7.33 12.15
C PRO A 44 12.40 -8.12 13.12
N GLY A 45 11.67 -9.11 12.62
CA GLY A 45 10.71 -9.90 13.40
C GLY A 45 9.32 -9.28 13.47
N GLU A 46 9.15 -8.01 13.08
CA GLU A 46 7.85 -7.36 12.96
C GLU A 46 7.41 -7.32 11.51
N LYS A 47 6.19 -7.81 11.24
CA LYS A 47 5.59 -7.79 9.90
C LYS A 47 6.44 -8.49 8.83
N ASP A 48 7.35 -9.39 9.19
CA ASP A 48 8.22 -10.12 8.24
C ASP A 48 7.43 -10.78 7.10
N LYS A 49 6.28 -11.39 7.42
CA LYS A 49 5.39 -11.99 6.41
C LYS A 49 4.82 -10.93 5.46
N PHE A 50 4.39 -9.80 6.00
CA PHE A 50 3.90 -8.67 5.20
C PHE A 50 5.01 -8.16 4.28
N TRP A 51 6.21 -7.88 4.82
CA TRP A 51 7.34 -7.41 4.04
C TRP A 51 7.78 -8.40 2.96
N SER A 52 7.79 -9.70 3.27
CA SER A 52 8.07 -10.75 2.30
C SER A 52 7.07 -10.75 1.14
N ILE A 53 5.77 -10.62 1.43
CA ILE A 53 4.73 -10.51 0.38
C ILE A 53 4.93 -9.24 -0.44
N MET A 54 5.15 -8.09 0.20
CA MET A 54 5.35 -6.82 -0.51
C MET A 54 6.53 -6.91 -1.48
N VAL A 55 7.70 -7.40 -1.02
CA VAL A 55 8.89 -7.52 -1.89
C VAL A 55 8.67 -8.54 -3.00
N GLN A 56 8.04 -9.69 -2.74
CA GLN A 56 7.80 -10.71 -3.77
C GLN A 56 6.83 -10.24 -4.85
N LYS A 57 5.80 -9.50 -4.47
CA LYS A 57 4.75 -9.04 -5.39
C LYS A 57 5.04 -7.70 -6.03
N MET A 58 5.89 -6.83 -5.46
CA MET A 58 6.15 -5.49 -6.00
C MET A 58 7.35 -5.41 -6.96
N VAL A 59 8.18 -6.45 -7.05
CA VAL A 59 9.25 -6.57 -8.07
C VAL A 59 8.68 -6.80 -9.47
#